data_AF-A0A800KI80-F1
#
_entry.id   AF-A0A800KI80-F1
#
_cell.length_a   1.000
_cell.length_b   1.000
_cell.length_c   1.000
_cell.angle_alpha   90.00
_cell.angle_beta   90.00
_cell.angle_gamma   90.00
#
_symmetry.space_group_name_H-M   'P 1'
#
loop_
_entity.id
_entity.type
_entity.pdbx_description
1 polymer ?
#
loop_
_entity_poly.entity_id
_entity_poly.type
_entity_poly.pdbx_seq_one_letter_code
_entity_poly.pdbx_strand_id
1 'polypeptide(L)' 'MVEDNVVTGSTLEEKLARLTEIVRNLEEDTIDLEVALELFEEGIQHVREAEVILNHAELRVKELIGSSDNLEVRQLKENS' A
#
# COMPACT_ATOMS: atom_id res chain seq x y z
N MET A 1 -4.26 -11.74 -21.87
CA MET A 1 -3.35 -10.61 -21.60
C MET A 1 -4.17 -9.60 -20.83
N VAL A 2 -4.18 -9.71 -19.51
CA VAL A 2 -4.85 -8.73 -18.65
C VAL A 2 -3.79 -7.67 -18.41
N GLU A 3 -4.06 -6.47 -18.91
CA GLU A 3 -3.18 -5.33 -18.75
C GLU A 3 -3.19 -4.96 -17.27
N ASP A 4 -2.13 -5.35 -16.56
CA ASP A 4 -1.83 -4.84 -15.23
C ASP A 4 -1.76 -3.32 -15.35
N ASN A 5 -2.74 -2.68 -14.71
CA ASN A 5 -2.75 -1.26 -14.48
C ASN A 5 -1.57 -0.94 -13.57
N VAL A 6 -0.40 -0.72 -14.17
CA VAL A 6 0.78 -0.15 -13.53
C VAL A 6 0.38 1.21 -13.02
N VAL A 7 -0.12 1.21 -11.77
CA VAL A 7 -0.27 2.39 -10.95
C VAL A 7 1.09 3.07 -10.97
N THR A 8 1.12 4.31 -11.44
CA THR A 8 2.30 5.15 -11.59
C THR A 8 2.79 5.66 -10.22
N GLY A 9 3.07 4.71 -9.33
CA GLY A 9 3.61 4.86 -7.99
C GLY A 9 4.14 3.50 -7.56
N SER A 10 5.41 3.46 -7.13
CA SER A 10 6.11 2.24 -6.70
C SER A 10 5.27 1.36 -5.77
N THR A 11 5.33 0.04 -5.93
CA THR A 11 4.51 -0.96 -5.22
C THR A 11 4.81 -1.00 -3.71
N LEU A 12 3.97 -1.68 -2.91
CA LEU A 12 4.24 -1.84 -1.47
C LEU A 12 5.56 -2.60 -1.26
N GLU A 13 5.78 -3.67 -2.01
CA GLU A 13 6.97 -4.51 -1.94
C GLU A 13 8.25 -3.70 -2.23
N GLU A 14 8.21 -2.84 -3.26
CA GLU A 14 9.32 -1.97 -3.61
C GLU A 14 9.61 -0.93 -2.52
N LYS A 15 8.57 -0.32 -1.93
CA LYS A 15 8.73 0.62 -0.80
C LYS A 15 9.36 -0.05 0.41
N LEU A 16 8.90 -1.25 0.75
CA LEU A 16 9.45 -2.04 1.85
C LEU A 16 10.91 -2.45 1.58
N ALA A 17 11.22 -2.82 0.33
CA ALA A 17 12.59 -3.13 -0.08
C ALA A 17 13.50 -1.90 0.07
N ARG A 18 13.04 -0.72 -0.38
CA ARG A 18 13.81 0.52 -0.26
C ARG A 18 13.97 0.96 1.21
N LEU A 19 12.93 0.85 2.03
CA LEU A 19 13.02 1.10 3.47
C LEU A 19 14.06 0.20 4.15
N THR A 20 14.11 -1.08 3.76
CA THR A 20 15.09 -2.02 4.28
C THR A 20 16.52 -1.61 3.89
N GLU A 21 16.72 -1.15 2.66
CA GLU A 21 18.01 -0.63 2.20
C GLU A 21 18.42 0.64 2.96
N ILE A 22 17.49 1.59 3.13
CA ILE A 22 17.72 2.82 3.90
C ILE A 22 18.19 2.50 5.32
N VAL A 23 17.49 1.60 6.02
CA VAL A 23 17.88 1.19 7.38
C VAL A 23 19.29 0.60 7.40
N ARG A 24 19.61 -0.28 6.45
CA ARG A 24 20.96 -0.88 6.37
C ARG A 24 22.05 0.15 6.14
N ASN A 25 21.79 1.16 5.31
CA ASN A 25 22.76 2.22 5.05
C ASN A 25 22.91 3.16 6.26
N LEU A 26 21.82 3.45 6.98
CA LEU A 26 21.85 4.25 8.21
C LEU A 26 22.58 3.56 9.37
N GLU A 27 22.71 2.24 9.34
CA GLU A 27 23.48 1.45 10.31
C GLU A 27 24.99 1.42 10.02
N GLU A 28 25.46 2.02 8.92
CA GLU A 28 26.88 2.09 8.62
C GLU A 28 27.62 3.05 9.56
N ASP A 29 28.69 2.57 10.22
CA ASP A 29 29.48 3.34 11.19
C ASP A 29 30.14 4.62 10.61
N THR A 30 30.24 4.73 9.29
CA THR A 30 30.96 5.81 8.59
C THR A 30 30.06 6.68 7.71
N ILE A 31 28.74 6.65 7.92
CA ILE A 31 27.82 7.48 7.15
C ILE A 31 28.03 8.98 7.45
N ASP A 32 28.01 9.80 6.40
CA ASP A 32 28.02 11.25 6.53
C ASP A 32 26.67 11.78 7.04
N LEU A 33 26.68 12.83 7.86
CA LEU A 33 25.46 13.38 8.46
C LEU A 33 24.44 13.87 7.43
N GLU A 34 24.89 14.53 6.37
CA GLU A 34 23.97 15.04 5.33
C GLU A 34 23.30 13.87 4.61
N VAL A 35 24.07 12.84 4.27
CA VAL A 35 23.55 11.61 3.65
C VAL A 35 22.56 10.90 4.58
N ALA A 36 22.85 10.84 5.87
CA ALA A 36 21.93 10.24 6.85
C ALA A 36 20.59 11.01 6.93
N LEU A 37 20.62 12.34 6.85
CA LEU A 37 19.41 13.16 6.81
C LEU A 37 18.62 12.94 5.53
N GLU A 38 19.27 12.92 4.37
CA GLU A 38 18.61 12.63 3.09
C GLU A 38 17.94 11.25 3.09
N LEU A 39 18.64 10.21 3.56
CA LEU A 39 18.09 8.86 3.67
C LEU A 39 16.91 8.78 4.66
N PHE A 40 16.97 9.53 5.76
CA PHE A 40 15.88 9.59 6.72
C PHE A 40 14.64 10.26 6.10
N GLU A 41 14.80 11.39 5.42
CA GLU A 41 13.71 12.08 4.72
C GLU A 41 13.07 11.18 3.65
N GLU A 42 13.90 10.48 2.87
CA GLU A 42 13.44 9.48 1.91
C GLU A 42 12.64 8.36 2.59
N GLY A 43 13.13 7.85 3.72
CA GLY A 43 12.47 6.81 4.51
C GLY A 43 11.09 7.25 4.98
N ILE A 44 10.94 8.48 5.48
CA ILE A 44 9.65 9.04 5.87
C ILE A 44 8.68 9.10 4.69
N GLN A 45 9.16 9.45 3.50
CA GLN A 45 8.32 9.47 2.31
C GLN A 45 7.82 8.07 1.94
N HIS A 46 8.69 7.05 1.94
CA HIS A 46 8.30 5.67 1.65
C HIS A 46 7.30 5.11 2.66
N VAL A 47 7.46 5.40 3.96
CA VAL A 47 6.50 5.00 5.00
C VAL A 47 5.11 5.57 4.71
N ARG A 48 5.02 6.89 4.45
CA ARG A 48 3.74 7.53 4.15
C ARG A 48 3.06 6.92 2.93
N GLU A 49 3.82 6.66 1.89
CA GLU A 49 3.27 6.08 0.67
C GLU A 49 2.84 4.61 0.86
N ALA A 50 3.56 3.84 1.69
CA ALA A 50 3.16 2.48 2.07
C ALA A 50 1.84 2.50 2.87
N GLU A 51 1.68 3.44 3.80
CA GLU A 51 0.44 3.64 4.55
C GLU A 51 -0.75 3.94 3.62
N VAL A 52 -0.56 4.77 2.58
CA VAL A 52 -1.62 5.04 1.59
C VAL A 52 -2.03 3.75 0.86
N ILE A 53 -1.07 2.93 0.43
CA ILE A 53 -1.37 1.66 -0.24
C ILE A 53 -2.15 0.72 0.68
N LEU A 54 -1.71 0.58 1.93
CA LEU A 54 -2.36 -0.27 2.93
C LEU A 54 -3.78 0.21 3.25
N ASN A 55 -3.99 1.51 3.41
CA ASN A 55 -5.31 2.09 3.64
C ASN A 55 -6.27 1.81 2.48
N HIS A 56 -5.79 1.94 1.24
CA HIS A 56 -6.59 1.62 0.06
C HIS A 56 -6.95 0.12 -0.01
N ALA A 57 -5.98 -0.76 0.28
CA ALA A 57 -6.24 -2.19 0.35
C ALA A 57 -7.26 -2.55 1.44
N GLU A 58 -7.16 -1.94 2.63
CA GLU A 58 -8.11 -2.13 3.72
C GLU A 58 -9.52 -1.67 3.34
N LEU A 59 -9.66 -0.49 2.72
CA LEU A 59 -10.95 -0.01 2.21
C LEU A 59 -11.56 -1.01 1.23
N ARG A 60 -10.76 -1.54 0.30
CA ARG A 60 -11.23 -2.51 -0.69
C ARG A 60 -11.71 -3.81 -0.03
N VAL A 61 -10.99 -4.29 0.98
CA VAL A 61 -11.41 -5.47 1.77
C VAL A 61 -12.73 -5.20 2.50
N LYS A 62 -12.88 -4.02 3.12
CA LYS A 62 -14.11 -3.62 3.80
C LYS A 62 -15.31 -3.56 2.85
N GLU A 63 -15.14 -3.04 1.64
CA GLU A 63 -16.19 -3.04 0.61
C GLU A 63 -16.64 -4.46 0.23
N LEU A 64 -15.69 -5.38 0.04
CA LEU A 64 -15.98 -6.76 -0.37
C LEU A 64 -16.70 -7.54 0.75
N ILE A 65 -16.26 -7.38 1.99
CA ILE A 65 -16.88 -8.03 3.15
C ILE A 65 -18.25 -7.39 3.45
N GLY A 66 -18.33 -6.07 3.48
CA GLY A 66 -19.57 -5.34 3.77
C GLY A 66 -20.67 -5.52 2.71
N SER A 67 -20.29 -5.84 1.47
CA SER A 67 -21.25 -6.22 0.41
C SER A 67 -21.84 -7.63 0.62
N SER A 68 -21.20 -8.48 1.42
CA SER A 68 -21.66 -9.86 1.66
C SER A 68 -22.82 -9.93 2.65
N ASP A 69 -22.94 -8.97 3.57
CA ASP A 69 -23.99 -8.93 4.59
C ASP A 69 -25.30 -8.26 4.12
N ASN A 70 -25.31 -7.64 2.93
CA ASN A 70 -26.48 -6.92 2.40
C ASN A 70 -27.04 -7.53 1.09
N LEU A 71 -26.94 -8.85 0.95
CA LEU A 71 -27.66 -9.57 -0.11
C LEU A 71 -29.16 -9.65 0.25
N GLU A 72 -29.92 -8.61 -0.05
CA GLU A 72 -31.39 -8.69 -0.03
C GLU A 72 -31.87 -9.65 -1.13
N VAL A 73 -32.22 -10.87 -0.74
CA VAL A 73 -32.95 -11.80 -1.62
C VAL A 73 -34.36 -11.24 -1.82
N ARG A 74 -34.57 -10.46 -2.88
CA ARG A 74 -35.93 -10.09 -3.31
C ARG A 74 -36.58 -11.33 -3.93
N GLN A 75 -37.71 -11.76 -3.38
CA GLN A 75 -38.51 -12.79 -4.03
C GLN A 75 -38.90 -12.29 -5.42
N LEU A 76 -38.52 -13.08 -6.44
CA LEU A 76 -39.05 -12.90 -7.79
C LEU A 76 -40.56 -13.06 -7.69
N LYS A 77 -41.30 -11.97 -7.87
CA LYS A 77 -42.75 -12.05 -8.04
C LYS A 77 -43.01 -12.78 -9.35
N GLU A 78 -43.24 -14.09 -9.27
CA GLU A 78 -44.00 -14.78 -10.29
C GLU A 78 -45.43 -14.23 -10.23
N ASN A 79 -45.72 -13.25 -11.07
CA ASN A 79 -47.09 -12.85 -11.33
C ASN A 79 -47.60 -13.65 -12.53
N SER A 80 -48.45 -14.62 -12.20
CA SER A 80 -49.42 -15.29 -13.07
C SER A 80 -50.44 -14.34 -13.68
#